data_AF-A0AAD6RYN6-F1
#
_entry.id   AF-A0AAD6RYN6-F1
#
_cell.length_a   1.000
_cell.length_b   1.000
_cell.length_c   1.000
_cell.angle_alpha   90.00
_cell.angle_beta   90.00
_cell.angle_gamma   90.00
#
_symmetry.space_group_name_H-M   'P 1'
#
loop_
_entity.id
_entity.type
_entity.pdbx_description
1 polymer ?
#
loop_
_entity_poly.entity_id
_entity_poly.type
_entity_poly.pdbx_seq_one_letter_code
_entity_poly.pdbx_strand_id
1 'polypeptide(L)'
;MSKWSDADTTDITLKASSRFFTSLEDEPDAVNIKLSAGVDPLHKLDRFIGDELVHTSANVVRYRKRTSSGEEANTLEIAYPGTFRIGDIVEIDASIIAFKTTGRQSQIKMHCNLNGLTLLDSTFSKAMEESKRNAASAPAPAKTALRRKNPYEDEEGQGGKRAKKTVPV
;
A
#
# COMPACT_ATOMS: atom_id res chain seq x y z
N MET A 1 5.07 -36.41 -2.48
CA MET A 1 4.62 -35.02 -2.72
C MET A 1 4.31 -34.42 -1.36
N SER A 2 5.22 -33.63 -0.80
CA SER A 2 5.05 -33.03 0.54
C SER A 2 4.16 -31.79 0.42
N LYS A 3 3.06 -31.77 1.18
CA LYS A 3 2.20 -30.60 1.35
C LYS A 3 3.02 -29.52 2.05
N TRP A 4 3.11 -28.34 1.44
CA TRP A 4 3.45 -27.10 2.13
C TRP A 4 2.40 -26.91 3.24
N SER A 5 2.83 -26.98 4.49
CA SER A 5 2.02 -26.63 5.65
C SER A 5 2.61 -25.37 6.28
N ASP A 6 1.80 -24.32 6.38
CA ASP A 6 2.09 -23.04 7.05
C ASP A 6 2.26 -23.21 8.56
N ALA A 7 3.36 -23.86 8.96
CA ALA A 7 3.74 -23.97 10.35
C ALA A 7 5.19 -23.50 10.51
N ASP A 8 5.30 -22.29 11.03
CA ASP A 8 6.45 -21.80 11.80
C ASP A 8 7.72 -21.41 11.04
N THR A 9 7.57 -20.68 9.93
CA THR A 9 8.66 -19.81 9.47
C THR A 9 8.46 -18.46 10.15
N THR A 10 9.27 -18.18 11.17
CA THR A 10 9.41 -16.81 11.71
C THR A 10 10.16 -16.00 10.66
N ASP A 11 9.46 -15.58 9.62
CA ASP A 11 10.03 -14.77 8.56
C ASP A 11 10.69 -13.53 9.16
N ILE A 12 12.01 -13.41 8.96
CA ILE A 12 12.79 -12.28 9.44
C ILE A 12 12.27 -11.03 8.71
N THR A 13 11.43 -10.27 9.40
CA THR A 13 10.75 -9.10 8.83
C THR A 13 11.39 -7.83 9.38
N LEU A 14 11.91 -6.99 8.49
CA LEU A 14 12.34 -5.64 8.83
C LEU A 14 11.19 -4.65 8.57
N LYS A 15 10.79 -3.92 9.61
CA LYS A 15 9.85 -2.79 9.47
C LYS A 15 10.64 -1.47 9.52
N ALA A 16 10.68 -0.76 8.41
CA ALA A 16 11.22 0.59 8.31
C ALA A 16 10.13 1.57 7.90
N SER A 17 10.11 2.77 8.48
CA SER A 17 9.15 3.81 8.15
C SER A 17 9.75 5.19 8.37
N SER A 18 9.39 6.15 7.52
CA SER A 18 9.69 7.56 7.74
C SER A 18 8.40 8.30 8.09
N ARG A 19 8.48 9.24 9.04
CA ARG A 19 7.37 10.16 9.33
C ARG A 19 7.39 11.28 8.30
N PHE A 20 6.22 11.70 7.85
CA PHE A 20 6.12 12.85 6.96
C PHE A 20 6.53 14.16 7.64
N PHE A 21 6.31 14.31 8.95
CA PHE A 21 6.60 15.56 9.64
C PHE A 21 7.31 15.32 10.96
N THR A 22 8.04 16.35 11.36
CA THR A 22 8.70 16.47 12.66
C THR A 22 8.12 17.70 13.38
N SER A 23 8.13 17.70 14.71
CA SER A 23 7.70 18.87 15.48
C SER A 23 8.70 20.01 15.29
N LEU A 24 8.21 21.24 15.13
CA LEU A 24 9.05 22.43 15.09
C LEU A 24 9.75 22.67 16.44
N GLU A 25 9.21 22.14 17.55
CA GLU A 25 9.88 22.17 18.85
C GLU A 25 11.17 21.34 18.86
N ASP A 26 11.21 20.24 18.10
CA ASP A 26 12.38 19.36 18.00
C ASP A 26 13.44 19.93 17.04
N GLU A 27 13.01 20.63 15.98
CA GLU A 27 13.87 21.26 14.98
C GLU A 27 13.43 22.71 14.67
N PRO A 28 13.70 23.68 15.56
CA PRO A 28 13.17 25.05 15.42
C PRO A 28 13.74 25.81 14.22
N ASP A 29 14.97 25.49 13.80
CA ASP A 29 15.64 26.12 12.66
C ASP A 29 15.44 25.33 11.35
N ALA A 30 14.50 24.38 11.33
CA ALA A 30 14.27 23.54 10.17
C ALA A 30 13.70 24.31 8.97
N VAL A 31 14.24 24.02 7.79
CA VAL A 31 13.68 24.51 6.53
C VAL A 31 12.59 23.55 6.06
N ASN A 32 11.39 24.09 5.89
CA ASN A 32 10.27 23.32 5.34
C ASN A 32 10.50 22.98 3.86
N ILE A 33 10.57 21.69 3.56
CA ILE A 33 10.66 21.13 2.21
C ILE A 33 9.24 20.80 1.75
N LYS A 34 8.88 21.18 0.52
CA LYS A 34 7.57 20.82 -0.02
C LYS A 34 7.51 19.32 -0.34
N LEU A 35 6.39 18.69 0.01
CA LEU A 35 6.09 17.34 -0.42
C LEU A 35 6.02 17.25 -1.94
N SER A 36 6.59 16.19 -2.52
CA SER A 36 6.51 15.96 -3.96
C SER A 36 5.07 15.64 -4.37
N ALA A 37 4.70 16.00 -5.60
CA ALA A 37 3.38 15.69 -6.16
C ALA A 37 3.08 14.18 -6.23
N GLY A 38 4.12 13.32 -6.25
CA GLY A 38 3.94 11.87 -6.19
C GLY A 38 3.60 11.33 -4.80
N VAL A 39 3.84 12.12 -3.75
CA VAL A 39 3.53 11.80 -2.36
C VAL A 39 2.23 12.44 -1.92
N ASP A 40 2.01 13.71 -2.28
CA ASP A 40 0.77 14.44 -1.98
C ASP A 40 0.18 15.11 -3.24
N PRO A 41 -0.43 14.34 -4.16
CA PRO A 41 -0.95 14.88 -5.42
C PRO A 41 -2.08 15.91 -5.24
N LEU A 42 -2.79 15.85 -4.12
CA LEU A 42 -3.95 16.70 -3.84
C LEU A 42 -3.65 17.80 -2.81
N HIS A 43 -2.39 17.94 -2.40
CA HIS A 43 -1.94 18.87 -1.36
C HIS A 43 -2.74 18.74 -0.06
N LYS A 44 -3.20 17.52 0.27
CA LYS A 44 -3.97 17.30 1.50
C LYS A 44 -3.05 17.34 2.72
N LEU A 45 -1.91 16.64 2.65
CA LEU A 45 -0.94 16.61 3.73
C LEU A 45 -0.37 18.01 3.96
N ASP A 46 -0.03 18.71 2.89
CA ASP A 46 0.47 20.09 2.96
C ASP A 46 -0.53 21.06 3.60
N ARG A 47 -1.86 20.85 3.40
CA ARG A 47 -2.91 21.66 4.04
C ARG A 47 -3.15 21.33 5.51
N PHE A 48 -2.81 20.12 5.96
CA PHE A 48 -2.99 19.68 7.34
C PHE A 48 -1.77 19.98 8.22
N ILE A 49 -0.65 20.35 7.62
CA ILE A 49 0.50 20.93 8.33
C ILE A 49 0.03 22.29 8.86
N GLY A 50 -0.37 22.32 10.14
CA GLY A 50 -0.50 23.57 10.87
C GLY A 50 0.87 24.20 11.13
N ASP A 51 0.94 25.13 12.08
CA ASP A 51 2.17 25.89 12.33
C ASP A 51 3.21 25.15 13.20
N GLU A 52 2.88 23.96 13.70
CA GLU A 52 3.69 23.19 14.67
C GLU A 52 4.53 22.08 14.02
N LEU A 53 4.28 21.77 12.74
CA LEU A 53 4.90 20.64 12.05
C LEU A 53 5.71 21.12 10.84
N VAL A 54 6.84 20.46 10.61
CA VAL A 54 7.74 20.78 9.49
C VAL A 54 8.14 19.51 8.74
N HIS A 55 8.18 19.57 7.41
CA HIS A 55 8.75 18.52 6.57
C HIS A 55 10.21 18.85 6.27
N THR A 56 11.16 18.05 6.76
CA THR A 56 12.59 18.31 6.57
C THR A 56 13.23 17.25 5.68
N SER A 57 14.50 17.44 5.34
CA SER A 57 15.25 16.46 4.53
C SER A 57 15.32 15.08 5.18
N ALA A 58 15.20 14.99 6.50
CA ALA A 58 15.18 13.73 7.23
C ALA A 58 13.86 12.96 7.04
N ASN A 59 12.78 13.65 6.71
CA ASN A 59 11.46 13.06 6.45
C ASN A 59 11.31 12.58 4.99
N VAL A 60 12.16 13.07 4.08
CA VAL A 60 12.08 12.77 2.65
C VAL A 60 12.57 11.34 2.36
N VAL A 61 11.68 10.51 1.84
CA VAL A 61 12.05 9.19 1.29
C VAL A 61 12.39 9.33 -0.20
N ARG A 62 13.58 8.88 -0.59
CA ARG A 62 14.03 8.91 -1.98
C ARG A 62 13.56 7.68 -2.73
N TYR A 63 12.74 7.88 -3.76
CA TYR A 63 12.24 6.79 -4.61
C TYR A 63 13.00 6.81 -5.94
N ARG A 64 13.61 5.67 -6.28
CA ARG A 64 14.37 5.51 -7.52
C ARG A 64 14.00 4.22 -8.24
N LYS A 65 14.29 4.17 -9.53
CA LYS A 65 14.19 2.95 -10.33
C LYS A 65 15.50 2.77 -11.11
N ARG A 66 16.03 1.55 -11.08
CA ARG A 66 17.15 1.18 -11.94
C ARG A 66 16.64 0.93 -13.35
N THR A 67 17.22 1.61 -14.32
CA THR A 67 16.95 1.38 -15.74
C THR A 67 18.18 0.79 -16.39
N SER A 68 18.02 -0.37 -17.04
CA SER A 68 19.05 -0.93 -17.91
C SER A 68 18.84 -0.37 -19.32
N SER A 69 19.53 0.72 -19.63
CA SER A 69 19.86 1.01 -21.03
C SER A 69 21.02 0.08 -21.40
N GLY A 70 21.01 -0.52 -22.59
CA GLY A 70 21.92 -1.61 -22.98
C GLY A 70 23.42 -1.34 -22.74
N GLU A 71 24.15 -2.46 -22.62
CA GLU A 71 25.59 -2.68 -22.36
C GLU A 71 26.26 -1.90 -21.21
N GLU A 72 26.12 -0.59 -21.06
CA GLU A 72 26.90 0.17 -20.07
C GLU A 72 26.14 1.40 -19.54
N ALA A 73 25.28 1.17 -18.54
CA ALA A 73 25.14 1.98 -17.32
C ALA A 73 23.79 1.70 -16.64
N ASN A 74 23.83 1.21 -15.39
CA ASN A 74 22.67 1.20 -14.51
C ASN A 74 22.35 2.65 -14.10
N THR A 75 21.56 3.36 -14.89
CA THR A 75 21.09 4.70 -14.52
C THR A 75 19.98 4.59 -13.47
N LEU A 76 19.93 5.57 -12.57
CA LEU A 76 18.89 5.69 -11.56
C LEU A 76 17.96 6.83 -11.95
N GLU A 77 16.72 6.49 -12.28
CA GLU A 77 15.67 7.46 -12.54
C GLU A 77 14.86 7.74 -11.26
N ILE A 78 14.35 8.97 -11.14
CA ILE A 78 13.43 9.33 -10.06
C ILE A 78 12.11 8.56 -10.26
N ALA A 79 11.64 7.93 -9.18
CA ALA A 79 10.36 7.22 -9.15
C ALA A 79 9.40 7.86 -8.14
N TYR A 80 8.16 7.38 -8.13
CA TYR A 80 7.15 7.76 -7.15
C TYR A 80 6.77 6.59 -6.26
N PRO A 81 6.26 6.82 -5.04
CA PRO A 81 5.80 5.76 -4.15
C PRO A 81 4.85 4.76 -4.82
N GLY A 82 3.92 5.24 -5.65
CA GLY A 82 2.97 4.40 -6.38
C GLY A 82 3.58 3.50 -7.48
N THR A 83 4.88 3.63 -7.75
CA THR A 83 5.60 2.75 -8.69
C THR A 83 5.84 1.36 -8.09
N PHE A 84 5.97 1.30 -6.77
CA PHE A 84 6.32 0.09 -6.04
C PHE A 84 5.08 -0.74 -5.71
N ARG A 85 5.19 -2.06 -5.84
CA ARG A 85 4.12 -3.01 -5.62
C ARG A 85 4.59 -4.19 -4.79
N ILE A 86 3.63 -4.87 -4.17
CA ILE A 86 3.90 -6.11 -3.45
C ILE A 86 4.48 -7.13 -4.43
N GLY A 87 5.63 -7.71 -4.08
CA GLY A 87 6.39 -8.63 -4.93
C GLY A 87 7.54 -7.98 -5.69
N ASP A 88 7.71 -6.66 -5.63
CA ASP A 88 8.90 -6.00 -6.18
C ASP A 88 10.15 -6.34 -5.36
N ILE A 89 11.29 -6.51 -6.04
CA ILE A 89 12.60 -6.58 -5.43
C ILE A 89 13.19 -5.17 -5.40
N VAL A 90 13.49 -4.71 -4.19
CA VAL A 90 13.95 -3.35 -3.94
C VAL A 90 15.24 -3.34 -3.12
N GLU A 91 16.09 -2.35 -3.37
CA GLU A 91 17.15 -1.96 -2.45
C GLU A 91 16.59 -0.95 -1.46
N ILE A 92 16.83 -1.18 -0.16
CA ILE A 92 16.36 -0.31 0.92
C ILE A 92 17.54 0.48 1.48
N ASP A 93 17.41 1.80 1.50
CA ASP A 93 18.28 2.71 2.25
C ASP A 93 17.55 3.07 3.56
N ALA A 94 18.08 2.63 4.69
CA ALA A 94 17.49 2.85 6.01
C ALA A 94 18.55 3.16 7.07
N SER A 95 18.18 4.01 8.04
CA SER A 95 18.99 4.30 9.22
C SER A 95 18.41 3.61 10.44
N ILE A 96 19.26 2.91 11.18
CA ILE A 96 18.87 2.21 12.41
C ILE A 96 19.48 2.94 13.60
N ILE A 97 18.64 3.37 14.53
CA ILE A 97 19.05 4.00 15.78
C ILE A 97 18.58 3.12 16.92
N ALA A 98 19.50 2.76 17.82
CA ALA A 98 19.17 2.03 19.04
C ALA A 98 19.53 2.89 20.26
N PHE A 99 18.59 3.05 21.18
CA PHE A 99 18.79 3.82 22.40
C PHE A 99 18.22 3.09 23.62
N LYS A 100 18.87 3.28 24.76
CA LYS A 100 18.39 2.73 26.05
C LYS A 100 17.31 3.63 26.59
N THR A 101 16.20 3.05 27.03
CA THR A 101 15.18 3.79 27.76
C THR A 101 15.49 3.76 29.26
N THR A 102 15.56 4.95 29.86
CA THR A 102 15.73 5.10 31.31
C THR A 102 14.43 4.73 32.03
N GLY A 103 14.49 3.77 32.97
CA GLY A 103 13.32 3.30 33.72
C GLY A 103 13.62 2.04 34.56
N ARG A 104 12.62 1.55 35.30
CA ARG A 104 12.74 0.36 36.18
C ARG A 104 13.18 -0.92 35.45
N GLN A 105 12.92 -1.02 34.15
CA GLN A 105 13.44 -2.05 33.26
C GLN A 105 14.12 -1.34 32.09
N SER A 106 15.46 -1.33 32.09
CA SER A 106 16.25 -0.78 30.99
C SER A 106 16.04 -1.64 29.74
N GLN A 107 15.17 -1.18 28.84
CA GLN A 107 14.96 -1.78 27.53
C GLN A 107 15.75 -1.01 26.46
N ILE A 108 16.21 -1.71 25.42
CA ILE A 108 16.76 -1.08 24.22
C ILE A 108 15.60 -0.93 23.24
N LYS A 109 15.32 0.31 22.84
CA LYS A 109 14.39 0.59 21.74
C LYS A 109 15.18 0.80 20.46
N MET A 110 14.70 0.19 19.38
CA MET A 110 15.25 0.37 18.04
C MET A 110 14.25 1.13 17.18
N HIS A 111 14.72 2.14 16.48
CA HIS A 111 13.96 2.89 15.50
C HIS A 111 14.63 2.72 14.14
N CYS A 112 13.87 2.26 13.14
CA CYS A 112 14.35 2.07 11.78
C CYS A 112 13.67 3.10 10.87
N ASN A 113 14.44 4.12 10.46
CA ASN A 113 13.98 5.17 9.57
C ASN A 113 14.24 4.78 8.12
N LEU A 114 13.22 4.87 7.27
CA LEU A 114 13.36 4.60 5.85
C LEU A 114 13.83 5.87 5.13
N ASN A 115 15.00 5.85 4.48
CA ASN A 115 15.55 7.00 3.76
C ASN A 115 15.34 6.90 2.25
N GLY A 116 15.22 5.69 1.70
CA GLY A 116 15.00 5.50 0.28
C GLY A 116 14.69 4.07 -0.15
N LEU A 117 14.08 3.97 -1.33
CA LEU A 117 13.78 2.73 -2.02
C LEU A 117 14.23 2.83 -3.47
N THR A 118 15.00 1.83 -3.92
CA THR A 118 15.37 1.69 -5.33
C THR A 118 14.78 0.41 -5.90
N LEU A 119 13.92 0.53 -6.91
CA LEU A 119 13.35 -0.62 -7.61
C LEU A 119 14.44 -1.31 -8.45
N LEU A 120 14.72 -2.58 -8.14
CA LEU A 120 15.68 -3.42 -8.85
C LEU A 120 15.00 -4.31 -9.87
N ASP A 121 13.93 -5.01 -9.46
CA ASP A 121 13.17 -5.91 -10.33
C ASP A 121 11.67 -5.85 -10.00
N SER A 122 10.84 -5.86 -11.04
CA SER A 122 9.38 -5.82 -11.00
C SER A 122 8.73 -7.02 -11.71
N THR A 123 9.53 -8.03 -12.07
CA THR A 123 9.06 -9.19 -12.83
C THR A 123 7.99 -9.96 -12.07
N PHE A 124 8.17 -10.17 -10.76
CA PHE A 124 7.24 -10.93 -9.92
C PHE A 124 5.91 -10.21 -9.70
N SER A 125 5.95 -8.90 -9.45
CA SER A 125 4.72 -8.10 -9.27
C SER A 125 3.90 -8.05 -10.56
N LYS A 126 4.56 -7.89 -11.72
CA LYS A 126 3.92 -7.94 -13.04
C LYS A 126 3.29 -9.30 -13.33
N ALA A 127 4.01 -10.40 -13.09
CA ALA A 127 3.48 -11.75 -13.29
C ALA A 127 2.25 -12.01 -12.40
N MET A 128 2.25 -11.52 -11.16
CA MET A 128 1.10 -11.63 -10.26
C MET A 128 -0.11 -10.85 -10.78
N GLU A 129 0.10 -9.66 -11.32
CA GLU A 129 -0.98 -8.86 -11.91
C GLU A 129 -1.56 -9.48 -13.16
N GLU A 130 -0.72 -10.04 -14.02
CA GLU A 130 -1.15 -10.74 -15.20
C GLU A 130 -2.01 -11.96 -14.83
N SER A 131 -1.58 -12.73 -13.83
CA SER A 131 -2.37 -13.84 -13.27
C SER A 131 -3.73 -13.38 -12.74
N LYS A 132 -3.78 -12.27 -11.98
CA LYS A 132 -5.04 -11.70 -11.47
C LYS A 132 -5.97 -11.23 -12.59
N ARG A 133 -5.42 -10.60 -13.64
CA ARG A 133 -6.19 -10.18 -14.82
C ARG A 133 -6.77 -11.37 -15.58
N ASN A 134 -5.96 -12.41 -15.77
CA ASN A 134 -6.40 -13.63 -16.43
C ASN A 134 -7.51 -14.33 -15.63
N ALA A 135 -7.37 -14.42 -14.31
CA ALA A 135 -8.41 -14.95 -13.43
C ALA A 135 -9.71 -14.13 -13.45
N ALA A 136 -9.63 -12.80 -13.53
CA ALA A 136 -10.80 -11.93 -13.64
C ALA A 136 -11.52 -12.03 -14.99
N SER A 137 -10.78 -12.37 -16.05
CA SER A 137 -11.35 -12.63 -17.39
C SER A 137 -11.92 -14.03 -17.56
N ALA A 138 -11.64 -14.94 -16.62
CA ALA A 138 -12.21 -16.28 -16.64
C ALA A 138 -13.74 -16.21 -16.42
N PRO A 139 -14.54 -17.01 -17.15
CA PRO A 139 -15.98 -17.04 -16.96
C PRO A 139 -16.29 -17.39 -15.49
N ALA A 140 -17.01 -16.50 -14.82
CA ALA A 140 -17.39 -16.70 -13.42
C ALA A 140 -18.11 -18.05 -13.30
N PRO A 141 -17.73 -18.92 -12.33
CA PRO A 141 -18.46 -20.15 -12.11
C PRO A 141 -19.92 -19.80 -11.85
N ALA A 142 -20.83 -20.49 -12.54
CA ALA A 142 -22.26 -20.25 -12.43
C ALA A 142 -22.63 -20.27 -10.95
N LYS A 143 -23.04 -19.13 -10.40
CA LYS A 143 -23.54 -19.05 -9.02
C LYS A 143 -24.80 -19.91 -9.00
N THR A 144 -24.72 -21.13 -8.49
CA THR A 144 -25.88 -21.88 -8.05
C THR A 144 -26.51 -21.07 -6.94
N ALA A 145 -27.46 -20.21 -7.30
CA ALA A 145 -28.26 -19.50 -6.34
C ALA A 145 -28.95 -20.56 -5.47
N LEU A 146 -28.52 -20.71 -4.21
CA LEU A 146 -29.31 -21.41 -3.21
C LEU A 146 -30.61 -20.61 -3.08
N ARG A 147 -31.64 -21.04 -3.82
CA ARG A 147 -33.01 -20.58 -3.60
C ARG A 147 -33.39 -21.04 -2.20
N ARG A 148 -33.34 -20.14 -1.23
CA ARG A 148 -33.97 -20.35 0.07
C ARG A 148 -35.45 -20.54 -0.19
N LYS A 149 -35.99 -21.73 0.08
CA LYS A 149 -37.44 -21.95 0.11
C LYS A 149 -38.00 -21.07 1.22
N ASN A 150 -38.87 -20.13 0.85
CA ASN A 150 -39.59 -19.31 1.81
C ASN A 150 -40.76 -20.17 2.35
N PRO A 151 -40.85 -20.44 3.66
CA PRO A 151 -41.84 -21.38 4.21
C PRO A 151 -43.27 -20.80 4.33
N TYR A 152 -43.54 -19.65 3.72
CA TYR A 152 -44.81 -18.91 3.86
C TYR A 152 -45.67 -18.86 2.58
N GLU A 153 -45.38 -19.66 1.55
CA GLU A 153 -46.15 -19.66 0.28
C GLU A 153 -47.31 -20.67 0.20
N ASP A 154 -47.72 -21.27 1.33
CA ASP A 154 -48.87 -22.18 1.36
C ASP A 154 -50.02 -21.60 2.19
N GLU A 155 -50.49 -20.39 1.89
CA GLU A 155 -51.83 -19.92 2.26
C GLU A 155 -52.10 -18.57 1.58
N GLU A 156 -52.69 -18.61 0.38
CA GLU A 156 -53.86 -17.80 -0.02
C GLU A 156 -54.05 -17.87 -1.54
N GLY A 157 -55.18 -18.47 -1.92
CA GLY A 157 -55.65 -18.48 -3.30
C GLY A 157 -56.31 -17.16 -3.71
N GLN A 158 -56.32 -16.99 -5.04
CA GLN A 158 -57.26 -16.20 -5.85
C GLN A 158 -57.04 -14.67 -5.98
N GLY A 159 -56.66 -14.30 -7.22
CA GLY A 159 -57.36 -13.24 -7.93
C GLY A 159 -56.61 -11.91 -8.09
N GLY A 160 -56.16 -11.61 -9.31
CA GLY A 160 -55.90 -10.22 -9.71
C GLY A 160 -54.79 -10.02 -10.74
N LYS A 161 -55.08 -10.26 -12.02
CA LYS A 161 -54.26 -9.73 -13.12
C LYS A 161 -54.35 -8.20 -13.10
N ARG A 162 -53.23 -7.49 -12.93
CA ARG A 162 -53.12 -6.06 -13.26
C ARG A 162 -52.14 -5.83 -14.39
N ALA A 163 -52.68 -5.31 -15.48
CA ALA A 163 -51.99 -4.98 -16.71
C ALA A 163 -51.02 -3.80 -16.53
N LYS A 164 -49.89 -3.87 -17.24
CA LYS A 164 -48.94 -2.76 -17.41
C LYS A 164 -49.61 -1.68 -18.27
N LYS A 165 -49.76 -0.45 -17.76
CA LYS A 165 -50.00 0.74 -18.58
C LYS A 165 -48.66 1.34 -18.99
N THR A 166 -48.40 1.30 -20.29
CA THR A 166 -47.43 2.15 -20.99
C THR A 166 -47.93 3.59 -21.00
N VAL A 167 -47.04 4.54 -20.72
CA VAL A 167 -47.28 5.98 -20.89
C VAL A 167 -46.55 6.40 -22.18
N PRO A 168 -47.23 6.99 -23.18
CA PRO A 168 -46.56 7.64 -24.29
C PRO A 168 -46.23 9.10 -23.95
N VAL A 169 -45.22 9.59 -24.69
CA VAL A 169 -44.52 10.89 -24.69
C VAL A 169 -45.37 12.11 -24.34
#